data_AF-A0AAD6SLA9-F1
#
_entry.id   AF-A0AAD6SLA9-F1
#
_cell.length_a   1.000
_cell.length_b   1.000
_cell.length_c   1.000
_cell.angle_alpha   90.00
_cell.angle_beta   90.00
_cell.angle_gamma   90.00
#
_symmetry.space_group_name_H-M   'P 1'
#
loop_
_entity.id
_entity.type
_entity.pdbx_description
1 polymer ?
#
loop_
_entity_poly.entity_id
_entity_poly.type
_entity_poly.pdbx_seq_one_letter_code
_entity_poly.pdbx_strand_id
1 'polypeptide(L)'
;MKSLASLLLLVPAVLAFPRNPILNRRDDPTPTTEVQDGQTGTLIVLPPQATETGLKQIPDAEHPFIAPGPDDQRGPCPAMNTLANHGYIPRNGIASFEQITLALMEAFNLELIFGANMAANNMLTRGNPFIDRLSIGGVSPLVPPLPGQIDGPVTGGIAKHGRFEGDASMTRADAFIGDNRDFQDLLYDLDLLQLGKFGGDGPDGESTVFNVETLIGIKKQNIMMDQAANPMFEFAARRMNAAYGESAFMLNVFANGTTKQATLPIIGSFFRNQTFPQNWFRAASPVTGAINGATVAQIMAAVPTPPGRNNDQGVYVADPLPPAPFNSSFGCFAYFDQSANTPGVLVNTTGIFQKNVRLLTGIQSQLASANPGCTQEILPFGPAGV
;
A
#
# COMPACT_ATOMS: atom_id res chain seq x y z
N MET A 1 5.41 51.06 31.29
CA MET A 1 5.34 49.58 31.27
C MET A 1 4.55 49.15 30.04
N LYS A 2 5.25 48.87 28.94
CA LYS A 2 4.71 48.22 27.73
C LYS A 2 5.53 46.94 27.57
N SER A 3 4.90 45.78 27.75
CA SER A 3 5.55 44.48 27.63
C SER A 3 5.39 43.98 26.19
N LEU A 4 6.52 43.68 25.55
CA LEU A 4 6.62 42.97 24.28
C LEU A 4 6.14 41.54 24.47
N ALA A 5 5.15 41.11 23.69
CA ALA A 5 4.87 39.71 23.44
C ALA A 5 5.47 39.35 22.07
N SER A 6 6.58 38.62 22.08
CA SER A 6 7.19 38.04 20.89
C SER A 6 6.30 36.92 20.35
N LEU A 7 5.76 37.14 19.14
CA LEU A 7 5.06 36.14 18.36
C LEU A 7 6.11 35.17 17.79
N LEU A 8 6.30 34.00 18.42
CA LEU A 8 7.10 32.93 17.84
C LEU A 8 6.33 32.34 16.65
N LEU A 9 6.77 32.69 15.44
CA LEU A 9 6.42 31.98 14.21
C LEU A 9 6.99 30.55 14.31
N LEU A 10 6.15 29.55 14.56
CA LEU A 10 6.49 28.17 14.27
C LEU A 10 6.55 28.01 12.76
N VAL A 11 7.76 28.11 12.21
CA VAL A 11 8.08 27.58 10.89
C VAL A 11 7.97 26.06 10.98
N PRO A 12 7.17 25.36 10.15
CA PRO A 12 7.24 23.91 10.08
C PRO A 12 8.64 23.55 9.58
N ALA A 13 9.45 22.97 10.46
CA ALA A 13 10.70 22.37 10.05
C ALA A 13 10.35 21.23 9.09
N VAL A 14 10.61 21.44 7.80
CA VAL A 14 10.75 20.36 6.83
C VAL A 14 11.96 19.56 7.31
N LEU A 15 11.72 18.55 8.15
CA LEU A 15 12.75 17.59 8.53
C LEU A 15 13.13 16.85 7.24
N ALA A 16 14.24 17.28 6.64
CA ALA A 16 14.88 16.50 5.60
C ALA A 16 15.17 15.11 6.18
N PHE A 17 14.55 14.08 5.61
CA PHE A 17 14.77 12.70 6.01
C PHE A 17 16.28 12.40 5.97
N PRO A 18 16.83 11.69 6.97
CA PRO A 18 18.21 11.24 6.90
C PRO A 18 18.41 10.41 5.62
N ARG A 19 19.35 10.83 4.78
CA ARG A 19 19.64 10.15 3.51
C ARG A 19 20.12 8.73 3.81
N ASN A 20 19.38 7.71 3.36
CA ASN A 20 19.80 6.32 3.50
C ASN A 20 21.09 6.10 2.67
N PRO A 21 22.22 5.70 3.30
CA PRO A 21 23.49 5.51 2.60
C PRO A 21 23.45 4.44 1.50
N ILE A 22 22.45 3.56 1.48
CA ILE A 22 22.26 2.54 0.44
C ILE A 22 21.78 3.14 -0.89
N LEU A 23 20.92 4.16 -0.86
CA LEU A 23 20.49 4.87 -2.09
C LEU A 23 21.64 5.61 -2.79
N ASN A 24 22.78 5.79 -2.11
CA ASN A 24 23.93 6.57 -2.59
C ASN A 24 25.20 5.73 -2.83
N ARG A 25 25.18 4.40 -2.70
CA ARG A 25 26.37 3.59 -3.05
C ARG A 25 26.54 3.58 -4.57
N ARG A 26 27.69 4.07 -5.04
CA ARG A 26 28.14 3.86 -6.42
C ARG A 26 28.46 2.38 -6.58
N ASP A 27 27.66 1.67 -7.36
CA ASP A 27 27.90 0.28 -7.69
C ASP A 27 29.05 0.12 -8.69
N ASP A 28 29.77 -1.01 -8.56
CA ASP A 28 30.71 -1.55 -9.54
C ASP A 28 30.10 -1.66 -10.95
N PRO A 29 30.92 -1.65 -12.02
CA PRO A 29 30.45 -1.74 -13.40
C PRO A 29 29.54 -2.96 -13.59
N THR A 30 28.27 -2.68 -13.92
CA THR A 30 27.20 -3.66 -14.07
C THR A 30 27.51 -4.61 -15.24
N PRO A 31 27.35 -5.94 -15.09
CA PRO A 31 27.25 -6.83 -16.24
C PRO A 31 26.12 -6.34 -17.13
N THR A 32 26.39 -6.07 -18.40
CA THR A 32 25.42 -5.48 -19.34
C THR A 32 24.24 -6.40 -19.66
N THR A 33 24.27 -7.66 -19.22
CA THR A 33 23.14 -8.60 -19.27
C THR A 33 23.40 -9.75 -18.29
N GLU A 34 22.47 -9.99 -17.36
CA GLU A 34 22.49 -11.13 -16.44
C GLU A 34 21.28 -12.03 -16.76
N VAL A 35 21.51 -13.34 -16.85
CA VAL A 35 20.46 -14.32 -17.11
C VAL A 35 20.43 -15.35 -15.98
N GLN A 36 19.25 -15.56 -15.40
CA GLN A 36 19.00 -16.59 -14.40
C GLN A 36 17.68 -17.29 -14.73
N ASP A 37 17.65 -18.62 -14.71
CA ASP A 37 16.46 -19.44 -15.00
C ASP A 37 15.70 -19.02 -16.28
N GLY A 38 16.45 -18.67 -17.34
CA GLY A 38 15.90 -18.25 -18.63
C GLY A 38 15.32 -16.83 -18.65
N GLN A 39 15.46 -16.07 -17.57
CA GLN A 39 15.00 -14.70 -17.42
C GLN A 39 16.17 -13.72 -17.58
N THR A 40 15.94 -12.58 -18.22
CA THR A 40 16.94 -11.50 -18.34
C THR A 40 16.70 -10.45 -17.27
N GLY A 41 17.70 -10.25 -16.40
CA GLY A 41 17.62 -9.28 -15.30
C GLY A 41 17.47 -7.84 -15.78
N THR A 42 16.63 -7.07 -15.09
CA THR A 42 16.41 -5.63 -15.32
C THR A 42 16.73 -4.88 -14.05
N LEU A 43 17.61 -3.87 -14.13
CA LEU A 43 17.96 -3.06 -12.97
C LEU A 43 16.79 -2.13 -12.62
N ILE A 44 16.34 -2.20 -11.38
CA ILE A 44 15.34 -1.29 -10.81
C ILE A 44 16.04 0.00 -10.40
N VAL A 45 15.42 1.13 -10.71
CA VAL A 45 15.90 2.46 -10.32
C VAL A 45 14.80 3.24 -9.60
N LEU A 46 15.18 4.05 -8.61
CA LEU A 46 14.24 4.98 -8.00
C LEU A 46 13.95 6.13 -8.99
N PRO A 47 12.69 6.36 -9.40
CA PRO A 47 12.37 7.50 -10.26
C PRO A 47 12.72 8.84 -9.60
N PRO A 48 12.94 9.90 -10.40
CA PRO A 48 13.15 11.23 -9.84
C PRO A 48 11.90 11.73 -9.11
N GLN A 49 12.11 12.62 -8.15
CA GLN A 49 11.02 13.30 -7.46
C GLN A 49 10.18 14.13 -8.44
N ALA A 50 8.86 14.10 -8.28
CA ALA A 50 7.94 14.94 -9.06
C ALA A 50 8.21 16.43 -8.81
N THR A 51 8.27 17.21 -9.90
CA THR A 51 8.41 18.68 -9.83
C THR A 51 7.04 19.36 -9.74
N GLU A 52 6.04 18.80 -10.42
CA GLU A 52 4.67 19.31 -10.43
C GLU A 52 3.84 18.59 -9.37
N THR A 53 3.59 19.25 -8.23
CA THR A 53 2.90 18.65 -7.07
C THR A 53 1.62 19.40 -6.69
N GLY A 54 1.20 20.37 -7.51
CA GLY A 54 -0.04 21.12 -7.31
C GLY A 54 -1.30 20.31 -7.66
N LEU A 55 -2.45 20.97 -7.47
CA LEU A 55 -3.74 20.47 -7.95
C LEU A 55 -3.67 20.17 -9.45
N LYS A 56 -4.18 19.01 -9.84
CA LYS A 56 -4.37 18.60 -11.23
C LYS A 56 -5.74 17.96 -11.35
N GLN A 57 -6.54 18.39 -12.33
CA GLN A 57 -7.82 17.77 -12.63
C GLN A 57 -7.60 16.42 -13.30
N ILE A 58 -8.27 15.38 -12.80
CA ILE A 58 -8.24 14.01 -13.34
C ILE A 58 -9.68 13.48 -13.27
N PRO A 59 -10.20 12.78 -14.29
CA PRO A 59 -9.52 12.32 -15.50
C PRO A 59 -9.18 13.46 -16.47
N ASP A 60 -8.07 13.30 -17.19
CA ASP A 60 -7.65 14.16 -18.30
C ASP A 60 -7.82 13.42 -19.65
N ALA A 61 -7.66 14.14 -20.77
CA ALA A 61 -7.85 13.57 -22.11
C ALA A 61 -6.73 12.60 -22.52
N GLU A 62 -5.57 12.65 -21.87
CA GLU A 62 -4.42 11.77 -22.15
C GLU A 62 -4.61 10.39 -21.51
N HIS A 63 -5.39 10.32 -20.42
CA HIS A 63 -5.65 9.12 -19.64
C HIS A 63 -7.14 8.74 -19.64
N PRO A 64 -7.76 8.48 -20.82
CA PRO A 64 -9.17 8.11 -20.88
C PRO A 64 -9.40 6.76 -20.20
N PHE A 65 -10.58 6.61 -19.62
CA PHE A 65 -11.04 5.33 -19.11
C PHE A 65 -11.21 4.33 -20.27
N ILE A 66 -10.67 3.13 -20.09
CA ILE A 66 -10.94 1.96 -20.92
C ILE A 66 -11.16 0.80 -19.97
N ALA A 67 -12.31 0.14 -20.10
CA ALA A 67 -12.63 -1.05 -19.32
C ALA A 67 -11.59 -2.15 -19.58
N PRO A 68 -11.19 -2.92 -18.55
CA PRO A 68 -10.23 -4.01 -18.72
C PRO A 68 -10.79 -5.09 -19.65
N GLY A 69 -9.93 -5.62 -20.53
CA GLY A 69 -10.20 -6.82 -21.29
C GLY A 69 -10.14 -8.10 -20.44
N PRO A 70 -10.47 -9.26 -21.02
CA PRO A 70 -10.52 -10.54 -20.28
C PRO A 70 -9.17 -11.00 -19.73
N ASP A 71 -8.06 -10.60 -20.37
CA ASP A 71 -6.69 -10.99 -19.97
C ASP A 71 -5.99 -9.90 -19.13
N ASP A 72 -6.63 -8.74 -18.95
CA ASP A 72 -6.06 -7.62 -18.22
C ASP A 72 -6.16 -7.87 -16.70
N GLN A 73 -5.02 -7.86 -16.01
CA GLN A 73 -4.98 -8.09 -14.58
C GLN A 73 -5.58 -6.92 -13.81
N ARG A 74 -6.59 -7.21 -12.99
CA ARG A 74 -7.08 -6.35 -11.92
C ARG A 74 -7.07 -7.14 -10.63
N GLY A 75 -7.06 -6.41 -9.54
CA GLY A 75 -6.90 -7.04 -8.25
C GLY A 75 -7.63 -6.34 -7.11
N PRO A 76 -7.12 -6.51 -5.90
CA PRO A 76 -7.76 -6.06 -4.68
C PRO A 76 -7.59 -4.55 -4.44
N CYS A 77 -6.60 -3.92 -5.07
CA CYS A 77 -6.28 -2.51 -4.89
C CYS A 77 -7.08 -1.62 -5.87
N PRO A 78 -8.10 -0.86 -5.40
CA PRO A 78 -8.91 -0.01 -6.29
C PRO A 78 -8.10 1.11 -6.96
N ALA A 79 -7.08 1.64 -6.27
CA ALA A 79 -6.20 2.66 -6.82
C ALA A 79 -5.42 2.13 -8.03
N MET A 80 -4.75 0.97 -7.91
CA MET A 80 -3.99 0.37 -9.01
C MET A 80 -4.90 -0.04 -10.17
N ASN A 81 -6.10 -0.55 -9.88
CA ASN A 81 -7.08 -0.88 -10.90
C ASN A 81 -7.52 0.36 -11.68
N THR A 82 -7.75 1.47 -10.98
CA THR A 82 -8.09 2.76 -11.59
C THR A 82 -6.94 3.29 -12.45
N LEU A 83 -5.69 3.22 -11.98
CA LEU A 83 -4.51 3.63 -12.75
C LEU A 83 -4.38 2.83 -14.05
N ALA A 84 -4.57 1.51 -14.00
CA ALA A 84 -4.52 0.66 -15.20
C ALA A 84 -5.71 0.93 -16.13
N ASN A 85 -6.91 1.14 -15.61
CA ASN A 85 -8.10 1.50 -16.39
C ASN A 85 -7.99 2.87 -17.07
N HIS A 86 -7.10 3.74 -16.60
CA HIS A 86 -6.83 5.05 -17.19
C HIS A 86 -5.49 5.12 -17.93
N GLY A 87 -4.67 4.07 -17.90
CA GLY A 87 -3.40 4.01 -18.63
C GLY A 87 -2.23 4.74 -17.97
N TYR A 88 -2.33 5.10 -16.69
CA TYR A 88 -1.19 5.61 -15.91
C TYR A 88 -0.14 4.51 -15.65
N ILE A 89 -0.59 3.25 -15.59
CA ILE A 89 0.25 2.05 -15.69
C ILE A 89 -0.25 1.21 -16.88
N PRO A 90 0.53 0.21 -17.37
CA PRO A 90 0.09 -0.65 -18.44
C PRO A 90 -1.32 -1.24 -18.19
N ARG A 91 -2.21 -1.10 -19.18
CA ARG A 91 -3.63 -1.46 -19.05
C ARG A 91 -3.86 -2.95 -18.77
N ASN A 92 -2.90 -3.79 -19.18
CA ASN A 92 -2.87 -5.22 -18.88
C ASN A 92 -2.59 -5.55 -17.40
N GLY A 93 -2.32 -4.54 -16.57
CA GLY A 93 -2.09 -4.73 -15.13
C GLY A 93 -0.74 -5.33 -14.78
N ILE A 94 0.21 -5.38 -15.72
CA ILE A 94 1.59 -5.81 -15.45
C ILE A 94 2.50 -4.59 -15.51
N ALA A 95 3.07 -4.20 -14.37
CA ALA A 95 3.82 -2.96 -14.25
C ALA A 95 5.19 -3.17 -13.60
N SER A 96 6.13 -2.29 -13.94
CA SER A 96 7.44 -2.17 -13.29
C SER A 96 7.35 -1.34 -12.00
N PHE A 97 8.37 -1.41 -11.17
CA PHE A 97 8.49 -0.59 -9.97
C PHE A 97 8.40 0.92 -10.28
N GLU A 98 9.08 1.39 -11.33
CA GLU A 98 9.09 2.79 -11.75
C GLU A 98 7.73 3.23 -12.25
N GLN A 99 7.07 2.41 -13.07
CA GLN A 99 5.74 2.71 -13.60
C GLN A 99 4.73 2.91 -12.47
N ILE A 100 4.76 2.03 -11.46
CA ILE A 100 3.88 2.14 -10.29
C ILE A 100 4.20 3.40 -9.50
N THR A 101 5.47 3.64 -9.20
CA THR A 101 5.90 4.78 -8.39
C THR A 101 5.55 6.12 -9.07
N LEU A 102 5.83 6.24 -10.37
CA LEU A 102 5.48 7.42 -11.17
C LEU A 102 3.97 7.63 -11.24
N ALA A 103 3.18 6.57 -11.47
CA ALA A 103 1.72 6.68 -11.52
C ALA A 103 1.11 7.12 -10.19
N LEU A 104 1.63 6.62 -9.06
CA LEU A 104 1.18 7.03 -7.72
C LEU A 104 1.51 8.50 -7.44
N MET A 105 2.68 8.98 -7.83
CA MET A 105 3.02 10.41 -7.74
C MET A 105 2.15 11.25 -8.67
N GLU A 106 1.95 10.82 -9.91
CA GLU A 106 1.27 11.65 -10.91
C GLU A 106 -0.24 11.71 -10.68
N ALA A 107 -0.91 10.57 -10.46
CA ALA A 107 -2.36 10.56 -10.35
C ALA A 107 -2.86 10.87 -8.94
N PHE A 108 -2.13 10.43 -7.91
CA PHE A 108 -2.56 10.54 -6.52
C PHE A 108 -1.71 11.50 -5.69
N ASN A 109 -0.65 12.08 -6.27
CA ASN A 109 0.27 12.97 -5.58
C ASN A 109 0.85 12.33 -4.31
N LEU A 110 1.23 11.05 -4.35
CA LEU A 110 1.97 10.47 -3.23
C LEU A 110 3.39 11.04 -3.19
N GLU A 111 3.94 11.22 -2.00
CA GLU A 111 5.36 11.54 -1.83
C GLU A 111 6.23 10.38 -2.35
N LEU A 112 7.40 10.70 -2.93
CA LEU A 112 8.25 9.74 -3.64
C LEU A 112 8.56 8.50 -2.79
N ILE A 113 9.10 8.66 -1.58
CA ILE A 113 9.49 7.53 -0.74
C ILE A 113 8.27 6.75 -0.26
N PHE A 114 7.16 7.43 0.03
CA PHE A 114 5.92 6.77 0.41
C PHE A 114 5.33 5.92 -0.73
N GLY A 115 5.21 6.47 -1.94
CA GLY A 115 4.75 5.74 -3.12
C GLY A 115 5.71 4.62 -3.55
N ALA A 116 7.01 4.90 -3.54
CA ALA A 116 8.06 3.92 -3.82
C ALA A 116 8.06 2.78 -2.80
N ASN A 117 7.78 3.05 -1.53
CA ASN A 117 7.67 2.01 -0.51
C ASN A 117 6.54 1.02 -0.82
N MET A 118 5.37 1.52 -1.26
CA MET A 118 4.27 0.66 -1.65
C MET A 118 4.63 -0.22 -2.85
N ALA A 119 5.30 0.35 -3.87
CA ALA A 119 5.80 -0.41 -5.01
C ALA A 119 6.86 -1.45 -4.58
N ALA A 120 7.77 -1.07 -3.67
CA ALA A 120 8.83 -1.93 -3.15
C ALA A 120 8.29 -3.12 -2.35
N ASN A 121 7.32 -2.89 -1.46
CA ASN A 121 6.66 -3.94 -0.70
C ASN A 121 6.03 -4.97 -1.64
N ASN A 122 5.27 -4.50 -2.63
CA ASN A 122 4.63 -5.37 -3.61
C ASN A 122 5.64 -6.15 -4.45
N MET A 123 6.69 -5.48 -4.93
CA MET A 123 7.72 -6.13 -5.74
C MET A 123 8.43 -7.23 -4.94
N LEU A 124 8.86 -6.95 -3.70
CA LEU A 124 9.58 -7.92 -2.85
C LEU A 124 8.72 -9.11 -2.42
N THR A 125 7.43 -8.90 -2.20
CA THR A 125 6.55 -9.93 -1.62
C THR A 125 5.78 -10.73 -2.66
N ARG A 126 5.47 -10.13 -3.81
CA ARG A 126 4.52 -10.64 -4.81
C ARG A 126 4.91 -10.39 -6.26
N GLY A 127 5.96 -9.61 -6.51
CA GLY A 127 6.51 -9.37 -7.85
C GLY A 127 7.70 -10.25 -8.16
N ASN A 128 8.34 -9.94 -9.28
CA ASN A 128 9.61 -10.49 -9.70
C ASN A 128 10.66 -9.35 -9.76
N PRO A 129 11.32 -9.04 -8.63
CA PRO A 129 12.38 -8.04 -8.55
C PRO A 129 13.61 -8.34 -9.40
N PHE A 130 13.77 -9.53 -9.99
CA PHE A 130 14.89 -9.77 -10.90
C PHE A 130 14.64 -9.16 -12.29
N ILE A 131 13.43 -9.27 -12.81
CA ILE A 131 13.04 -8.74 -14.12
C ILE A 131 12.19 -7.46 -14.06
N ASP A 132 11.93 -6.95 -12.84
CA ASP A 132 11.14 -5.75 -12.58
C ASP A 132 9.71 -5.82 -13.15
N ARG A 133 8.99 -6.86 -12.73
CA ARG A 133 7.60 -7.11 -13.14
C ARG A 133 6.72 -7.48 -11.95
N LEU A 134 5.57 -6.83 -11.86
CA LEU A 134 4.52 -7.12 -10.88
C LEU A 134 3.16 -7.20 -11.59
N SER A 135 2.36 -8.21 -11.23
CA SER A 135 0.93 -8.26 -11.56
C SER A 135 0.13 -7.53 -10.46
N ILE A 136 -0.69 -6.56 -10.85
CA ILE A 136 -1.63 -5.89 -9.92
C ILE A 136 -2.86 -6.76 -9.61
N GLY A 137 -2.95 -7.93 -10.22
CA GLY A 137 -4.01 -8.92 -10.01
C GLY A 137 -3.43 -10.24 -9.54
N GLY A 138 -3.82 -11.30 -10.23
CA GLY A 138 -3.43 -12.68 -9.93
C GLY A 138 -2.23 -13.18 -10.71
N VAL A 139 -2.20 -14.50 -10.94
CA VAL A 139 -1.20 -15.21 -11.75
C VAL A 139 -1.19 -14.65 -13.17
N SER A 140 0.02 -14.40 -13.71
CA SER A 140 0.20 -14.02 -15.11
C SER A 140 1.48 -14.64 -15.68
N PRO A 141 1.46 -15.19 -16.91
CA PRO A 141 2.67 -15.70 -17.56
C PRO A 141 3.71 -14.60 -17.83
N LEU A 142 3.31 -13.33 -17.81
CA LEU A 142 4.20 -12.18 -17.97
C LEU A 142 5.02 -11.88 -16.70
N VAL A 143 4.70 -12.55 -15.59
CA VAL A 143 5.44 -12.48 -14.33
C VAL A 143 5.84 -13.90 -13.92
N PRO A 144 6.90 -14.46 -14.53
CA PRO A 144 7.38 -15.79 -14.18
C PRO A 144 7.85 -15.84 -12.71
N PRO A 145 7.92 -17.05 -12.11
CA PRO A 145 8.49 -17.25 -10.79
C PRO A 145 9.87 -16.61 -10.66
N LEU A 146 10.19 -16.16 -9.45
CA LEU A 146 11.53 -15.71 -9.12
C LEU A 146 12.57 -16.79 -9.47
N PRO A 147 13.80 -16.41 -9.90
CA PRO A 147 14.89 -17.36 -10.00
C PRO A 147 15.03 -18.19 -8.72
N GLY A 148 15.21 -19.50 -8.86
CA GLY A 148 15.20 -20.47 -7.75
C GLY A 148 13.82 -20.75 -7.15
N GLN A 149 12.74 -20.26 -7.77
CA GLN A 149 11.35 -20.38 -7.30
C GLN A 149 11.18 -19.90 -5.85
N ILE A 150 11.83 -18.79 -5.51
CA ILE A 150 11.87 -18.23 -4.14
C ILE A 150 10.46 -17.97 -3.57
N ASP A 151 9.49 -17.59 -4.41
CA ASP A 151 8.08 -17.39 -4.03
C ASP A 151 7.16 -18.57 -4.41
N GLY A 152 7.75 -19.74 -4.65
CA GLY A 152 7.07 -20.93 -5.13
C GLY A 152 7.04 -21.04 -6.66
N PRO A 153 6.46 -22.14 -7.19
CA PRO A 153 6.48 -22.47 -8.61
C PRO A 153 5.55 -21.60 -9.47
N VAL A 154 4.66 -20.83 -8.84
CA VAL A 154 3.66 -19.98 -9.50
C VAL A 154 3.61 -18.65 -8.77
N THR A 155 3.81 -17.54 -9.49
CA THR A 155 3.57 -16.20 -8.95
C THR A 155 2.07 -15.97 -8.80
N GLY A 156 1.65 -15.18 -7.82
CA GLY A 156 0.23 -14.89 -7.64
C GLY A 156 -0.14 -13.42 -7.73
N GLY A 157 0.81 -12.54 -8.06
CA GLY A 157 0.59 -11.10 -8.06
C GLY A 157 0.17 -10.57 -6.69
N ILE A 158 -0.27 -9.32 -6.61
CA ILE A 158 -0.68 -8.76 -5.32
C ILE A 158 -1.90 -9.48 -4.75
N ALA A 159 -2.76 -10.11 -5.57
CA ALA A 159 -3.95 -10.83 -5.11
C ALA A 159 -3.65 -12.12 -4.31
N LYS A 160 -2.40 -12.64 -4.34
CA LYS A 160 -2.04 -13.82 -3.54
C LYS A 160 -2.06 -13.48 -2.05
N HIS A 161 -3.03 -14.06 -1.35
CA HIS A 161 -3.22 -13.95 0.09
C HIS A 161 -1.94 -14.25 0.89
N GLY A 162 -1.79 -13.64 2.06
CA GLY A 162 -0.63 -13.76 2.93
C GLY A 162 0.16 -12.45 2.92
N ARG A 163 1.33 -12.40 2.25
CA ARG A 163 2.37 -11.36 2.44
C ARG A 163 1.96 -9.91 2.17
N PHE A 164 1.06 -9.65 1.23
CA PHE A 164 0.53 -8.31 0.95
C PHE A 164 -0.98 -8.29 1.17
N GLU A 165 -1.73 -8.96 0.30
CA GLU A 165 -3.16 -9.16 0.48
C GLU A 165 -3.48 -9.99 1.70
N GLY A 166 -4.55 -9.64 2.39
CA GLY A 166 -4.96 -10.33 3.59
C GLY A 166 -6.34 -9.91 4.06
N ASP A 167 -6.65 -10.38 5.26
CA ASP A 167 -7.99 -10.34 5.80
C ASP A 167 -8.43 -8.93 6.26
N ALA A 168 -9.71 -8.79 6.61
CA ALA A 168 -10.32 -7.53 7.07
C ALA A 168 -10.26 -6.39 6.04
N SER A 169 -10.34 -6.76 4.76
CA SER A 169 -10.51 -5.83 3.64
C SER A 169 -11.85 -5.11 3.69
N MET A 170 -11.97 -3.94 3.03
CA MET A 170 -13.23 -3.17 3.04
C MET A 170 -14.26 -3.75 2.08
N THR A 171 -13.85 -4.09 0.87
CA THR A 171 -14.75 -4.48 -0.23
C THR A 171 -14.39 -5.79 -0.90
N ARG A 172 -13.44 -6.55 -0.34
CA ARG A 172 -12.99 -7.88 -0.77
C ARG A 172 -13.13 -8.83 0.41
N ALA A 173 -13.55 -10.08 0.17
CA ALA A 173 -13.70 -11.06 1.23
C ALA A 173 -12.34 -11.62 1.65
N ASP A 174 -12.25 -12.21 2.84
CA ASP A 174 -11.09 -12.99 3.22
C ASP A 174 -10.93 -14.20 2.30
N ALA A 175 -9.67 -14.54 1.97
CA ALA A 175 -9.37 -15.59 0.99
C ALA A 175 -9.87 -16.99 1.41
N PHE A 176 -10.03 -17.22 2.72
CA PHE A 176 -10.53 -18.49 3.24
C PHE A 176 -12.03 -18.67 3.01
N ILE A 177 -12.81 -17.59 3.10
CA ILE A 177 -14.29 -17.63 3.05
C ILE A 177 -14.87 -17.10 1.74
N GLY A 178 -14.05 -16.54 0.84
CA GLY A 178 -14.53 -15.99 -0.41
C GLY A 178 -13.45 -15.46 -1.33
N ASP A 179 -13.85 -14.50 -2.18
CA ASP A 179 -13.00 -13.87 -3.17
C ASP A 179 -12.30 -12.63 -2.59
N ASN A 180 -10.98 -12.75 -2.43
CA ASN A 180 -10.11 -11.69 -1.90
C ASN A 180 -9.61 -10.71 -2.96
N ARG A 181 -10.04 -10.84 -4.21
CA ARG A 181 -9.57 -10.05 -5.33
C ARG A 181 -10.64 -9.10 -5.85
N ASP A 182 -11.82 -9.63 -6.16
CA ASP A 182 -12.85 -8.88 -6.86
C ASP A 182 -13.76 -8.11 -5.90
N PHE A 183 -14.30 -6.98 -6.38
CA PHE A 183 -15.21 -6.13 -5.62
C PHE A 183 -16.48 -6.90 -5.22
N GLN A 184 -16.87 -6.79 -3.95
CA GLN A 184 -18.06 -7.43 -3.39
C GLN A 184 -19.12 -6.38 -3.05
N ASP A 185 -20.26 -6.40 -3.76
CA ASP A 185 -21.37 -5.46 -3.50
C ASP A 185 -21.85 -5.54 -2.04
N LEU A 186 -21.96 -6.75 -1.47
CA LEU A 186 -22.42 -6.92 -0.09
C LEU A 186 -21.49 -6.24 0.93
N LEU A 187 -20.17 -6.36 0.77
CA LEU A 187 -19.23 -5.73 1.70
C LEU A 187 -19.27 -4.21 1.56
N TYR A 188 -19.41 -3.70 0.34
CA TYR A 188 -19.60 -2.27 0.11
C TYR A 188 -20.91 -1.76 0.70
N ASP A 189 -22.03 -2.50 0.59
CA ASP A 189 -23.29 -2.14 1.23
C ASP A 189 -23.14 -2.05 2.77
N LEU A 190 -22.33 -2.92 3.37
CA LEU A 190 -22.00 -2.83 4.80
C LEU A 190 -21.16 -1.59 5.13
N ASP A 191 -20.24 -1.18 4.26
CA ASP A 191 -19.53 0.11 4.40
C ASP A 191 -20.51 1.29 4.34
N LEU A 192 -21.52 1.22 3.46
CA LEU A 192 -22.58 2.24 3.35
C LEU A 192 -23.46 2.31 4.61
N LEU A 193 -23.68 1.20 5.31
CA LEU A 193 -24.37 1.22 6.60
C LEU A 193 -23.57 1.98 7.66
N GLN A 194 -22.23 1.90 7.63
CA GLN A 194 -21.37 2.68 8.53
C GLN A 194 -21.37 4.16 8.13
N LEU A 195 -21.35 4.45 6.82
CA LEU A 195 -21.51 5.80 6.30
C LEU A 195 -22.84 6.43 6.75
N GLY A 196 -23.96 5.72 6.65
CA GLY A 196 -25.26 6.24 7.09
C GLY A 196 -25.35 6.51 8.61
N LYS A 197 -24.49 5.89 9.41
CA LYS A 197 -24.46 6.08 10.88
C LYS A 197 -23.52 7.19 11.31
N PHE A 198 -22.38 7.32 10.65
CA PHE A 198 -21.25 8.14 11.12
C PHE A 198 -20.77 9.17 10.09
N GLY A 199 -21.29 9.12 8.86
CA GLY A 199 -20.95 10.00 7.77
C GLY A 199 -21.39 11.43 8.04
N GLY A 200 -20.63 12.37 7.51
CA GLY A 200 -20.98 13.79 7.52
C GLY A 200 -21.91 14.16 6.37
N ASP A 201 -22.53 15.32 6.49
CA ASP A 201 -23.36 15.89 5.43
C ASP A 201 -22.49 16.47 4.32
N GLY A 202 -22.99 16.35 3.09
CA GLY A 202 -22.27 16.76 1.90
C GLY A 202 -23.18 17.38 0.85
N PRO A 203 -22.62 17.75 -0.31
CA PRO A 203 -23.40 18.26 -1.43
C PRO A 203 -24.44 17.25 -1.95
N ASP A 204 -24.24 15.96 -1.68
CA ASP A 204 -25.11 14.87 -2.12
C ASP A 204 -26.19 14.50 -1.08
N GLY A 205 -26.24 15.18 0.08
CA GLY A 205 -27.23 14.98 1.14
C GLY A 205 -26.64 14.63 2.51
N GLU A 206 -27.52 14.27 3.44
CA GLU A 206 -27.14 13.86 4.80
C GLU A 206 -26.34 12.56 4.80
N SER A 207 -25.31 12.48 5.65
CA SER A 207 -24.45 11.29 5.79
C SER A 207 -23.90 10.75 4.45
N THR A 208 -23.44 11.64 3.57
CA THR A 208 -22.86 11.27 2.26
C THR A 208 -21.34 11.46 2.17
N VAL A 209 -20.70 11.96 3.24
CA VAL A 209 -19.25 12.21 3.29
C VAL A 209 -18.58 11.26 4.27
N PHE A 210 -17.65 10.46 3.78
CA PHE A 210 -16.80 9.62 4.61
C PHE A 210 -15.88 10.49 5.48
N ASN A 211 -15.74 10.09 6.75
CA ASN A 211 -14.86 10.72 7.72
C ASN A 211 -14.18 9.63 8.59
N VAL A 212 -13.36 10.04 9.56
CA VAL A 212 -12.61 9.10 10.40
C VAL A 212 -13.54 8.17 11.21
N GLU A 213 -14.66 8.68 11.73
CA GLU A 213 -15.65 7.85 12.46
C GLU A 213 -16.28 6.78 11.57
N THR A 214 -16.53 7.11 10.31
CA THR A 214 -16.99 6.14 9.31
C THR A 214 -15.97 5.02 9.12
N LEU A 215 -14.69 5.36 8.98
CA LEU A 215 -13.61 4.37 8.83
C LEU A 215 -13.44 3.50 10.07
N ILE A 216 -13.60 4.07 11.26
CA ILE A 216 -13.59 3.33 12.54
C ILE A 216 -14.73 2.31 12.55
N GLY A 217 -15.94 2.71 12.18
CA GLY A 217 -17.10 1.82 12.07
C GLY A 217 -16.85 0.66 11.10
N ILE A 218 -16.34 0.96 9.91
CA ILE A 218 -15.98 -0.02 8.88
C ILE A 218 -14.96 -1.03 9.41
N LYS A 219 -13.85 -0.56 9.98
CA LYS A 219 -12.78 -1.47 10.45
C LYS A 219 -13.23 -2.34 11.62
N LYS A 220 -13.99 -1.80 12.58
CA LYS A 220 -14.58 -2.62 13.66
C LYS A 220 -15.46 -3.72 13.12
N GLN A 221 -16.36 -3.36 12.21
CA GLN A 221 -17.29 -4.30 11.61
C GLN A 221 -16.55 -5.41 10.88
N ASN A 222 -15.61 -5.08 10.00
CA ASN A 222 -14.94 -6.08 9.16
C ASN A 222 -14.09 -7.03 10.01
N ILE A 223 -13.27 -6.50 10.92
CA ILE A 223 -12.49 -7.34 11.85
C ILE A 223 -13.40 -8.27 12.65
N MET A 224 -14.52 -7.78 13.19
CA MET A 224 -15.43 -8.62 13.98
C MET A 224 -16.11 -9.71 13.14
N MET A 225 -16.57 -9.37 11.93
CA MET A 225 -17.23 -10.34 11.04
C MET A 225 -16.25 -11.40 10.57
N ASP A 226 -15.08 -10.98 10.11
CA ASP A 226 -14.07 -11.85 9.54
C ASP A 226 -13.46 -12.75 10.62
N GLN A 227 -13.13 -12.20 11.79
CA GLN A 227 -12.68 -13.00 12.93
C GLN A 227 -13.72 -14.07 13.34
N ALA A 228 -15.02 -13.78 13.23
CA ALA A 228 -16.07 -14.73 13.57
C ALA A 228 -16.31 -15.78 12.47
N ALA A 229 -16.14 -15.41 11.20
CA ALA A 229 -16.46 -16.25 10.05
C ALA A 229 -15.26 -17.06 9.50
N ASN A 230 -14.04 -16.57 9.71
CA ASN A 230 -12.80 -17.11 9.15
C ASN A 230 -11.95 -17.80 10.24
N PRO A 231 -11.95 -19.14 10.33
CA PRO A 231 -11.06 -19.89 11.22
C PRO A 231 -9.56 -19.62 11.01
N MET A 232 -9.18 -19.16 9.82
CA MET A 232 -7.81 -18.85 9.42
C MET A 232 -7.50 -17.34 9.48
N PHE A 233 -8.37 -16.54 10.11
CA PHE A 233 -8.25 -15.08 10.17
C PHE A 233 -6.86 -14.65 10.66
N GLU A 234 -6.15 -13.87 9.86
CA GLU A 234 -4.86 -13.26 10.21
C GLU A 234 -4.93 -11.74 10.12
N PHE A 235 -4.63 -11.09 11.25
CA PHE A 235 -4.50 -9.63 11.34
C PHE A 235 -3.18 -9.25 12.01
N ALA A 236 -2.09 -9.84 11.50
CA ALA A 236 -0.72 -9.57 11.93
C ALA A 236 -0.32 -8.10 11.70
N ALA A 237 0.76 -7.64 12.33
CA ALA A 237 1.12 -6.22 12.39
C ALA A 237 1.29 -5.58 10.99
N ARG A 238 1.86 -6.31 10.03
CA ARG A 238 2.00 -5.84 8.64
C ARG A 238 0.63 -5.67 7.97
N ARG A 239 -0.28 -6.65 8.13
CA ARG A 239 -1.59 -6.64 7.48
C ARG A 239 -2.47 -5.58 8.11
N MET A 240 -2.42 -5.47 9.43
CA MET A 240 -3.08 -4.43 10.19
C MET A 240 -2.63 -3.03 9.75
N ASN A 241 -1.32 -2.81 9.58
CA ASN A 241 -0.80 -1.54 9.07
C ASN A 241 -1.31 -1.21 7.66
N ALA A 242 -1.34 -2.21 6.76
CA ALA A 242 -1.91 -2.05 5.42
C ALA A 242 -3.42 -1.76 5.48
N ALA A 243 -4.22 -2.56 6.19
CA ALA A 243 -5.67 -2.44 6.27
C ALA A 243 -6.15 -1.09 6.84
N TYR A 244 -5.46 -0.56 7.87
CA TYR A 244 -5.75 0.77 8.38
C TYR A 244 -5.26 1.87 7.44
N GLY A 245 -4.08 1.69 6.82
CA GLY A 245 -3.53 2.62 5.83
C GLY A 245 -4.42 2.77 4.59
N GLU A 246 -4.97 1.66 4.10
CA GLU A 246 -5.93 1.57 3.00
C GLU A 246 -7.23 2.32 3.32
N SER A 247 -7.69 2.21 4.57
CA SER A 247 -8.86 2.97 5.03
C SER A 247 -8.57 4.47 5.03
N ALA A 248 -7.40 4.86 5.54
CA ALA A 248 -6.97 6.26 5.56
C ALA A 248 -6.81 6.87 4.16
N PHE A 249 -6.47 6.07 3.13
CA PHE A 249 -6.42 6.54 1.74
C PHE A 249 -7.77 7.05 1.22
N MET A 250 -8.90 6.58 1.75
CA MET A 250 -10.20 7.14 1.39
C MET A 250 -10.27 8.65 1.63
N LEU A 251 -9.70 9.11 2.74
CA LEU A 251 -9.73 10.54 3.14
C LEU A 251 -8.53 11.31 2.62
N ASN A 252 -7.35 10.67 2.59
CA ASN A 252 -6.11 11.38 2.28
C ASN A 252 -5.75 11.34 0.79
N VAL A 253 -6.24 10.34 0.05
CA VAL A 253 -5.89 10.12 -1.37
C VAL A 253 -7.11 10.28 -2.27
N PHE A 254 -8.23 9.64 -1.94
CA PHE A 254 -9.42 9.67 -2.81
C PHE A 254 -10.29 10.90 -2.64
N ALA A 255 -10.22 11.61 -1.51
CA ALA A 255 -10.92 12.88 -1.35
C ALA A 255 -10.56 13.86 -2.47
N ASN A 256 -11.54 14.64 -2.94
CA ASN A 256 -11.27 15.62 -4.00
C ASN A 256 -10.31 16.69 -3.48
N GLY A 257 -9.23 16.95 -4.21
CA GLY A 257 -8.18 17.87 -3.82
C GLY A 257 -8.65 19.30 -3.60
N THR A 258 -9.75 19.73 -4.22
CA THR A 258 -10.32 21.08 -4.06
C THR A 258 -11.24 21.18 -2.84
N THR A 259 -12.21 20.26 -2.70
CA THR A 259 -13.20 20.30 -1.60
C THR A 259 -12.71 19.66 -0.32
N LYS A 260 -11.65 18.83 -0.40
CA LYS A 260 -11.13 17.98 0.69
C LYS A 260 -12.15 16.98 1.24
N GLN A 261 -13.16 16.61 0.44
CA GLN A 261 -14.20 15.68 0.85
C GLN A 261 -14.10 14.36 0.09
N ALA A 262 -14.28 13.26 0.83
CA ALA A 262 -14.45 11.91 0.31
C ALA A 262 -15.96 11.59 0.25
N THR A 263 -16.64 12.08 -0.77
CA THR A 263 -18.09 11.87 -0.93
C THR A 263 -18.40 10.46 -1.41
N LEU A 264 -19.64 10.01 -1.18
CA LEU A 264 -20.13 8.71 -1.64
C LEU A 264 -19.91 8.49 -3.15
N PRO A 265 -20.25 9.43 -4.06
CA PRO A 265 -19.95 9.27 -5.48
C PRO A 265 -18.45 9.10 -5.79
N ILE A 266 -17.58 9.80 -5.06
CA ILE A 266 -16.13 9.71 -5.23
C ILE A 266 -15.64 8.31 -4.82
N ILE A 267 -16.00 7.86 -3.62
CA ILE A 267 -15.60 6.55 -3.12
C ILE A 267 -16.16 5.42 -3.99
N GLY A 268 -17.42 5.51 -4.40
CA GLY A 268 -18.03 4.55 -5.32
C GLY A 268 -17.30 4.48 -6.67
N SER A 269 -16.83 5.62 -7.18
CA SER A 269 -16.06 5.65 -8.44
C SER A 269 -14.76 4.86 -8.34
N PHE A 270 -14.02 4.95 -7.23
CA PHE A 270 -12.76 4.22 -7.06
C PHE A 270 -12.98 2.73 -6.75
N PHE A 271 -13.90 2.40 -5.83
CA PHE A 271 -14.07 1.01 -5.38
C PHE A 271 -14.89 0.15 -6.34
N ARG A 272 -16.03 0.68 -6.80
CA ARG A 272 -16.99 -0.08 -7.63
C ARG A 272 -16.67 0.06 -9.11
N ASN A 273 -16.49 1.29 -9.57
CA ASN A 273 -16.30 1.56 -11.01
C ASN A 273 -14.83 1.46 -11.42
N GLN A 274 -13.91 1.63 -10.47
CA GLN A 274 -12.46 1.68 -10.69
C GLN A 274 -12.09 2.75 -11.75
N THR A 275 -12.67 3.93 -11.56
CA THR A 275 -12.55 5.11 -12.43
C THR A 275 -12.24 6.34 -11.60
N PHE A 276 -11.53 7.31 -12.16
CA PHE A 276 -11.48 8.65 -11.57
C PHE A 276 -12.87 9.33 -11.67
N PRO A 277 -13.39 9.95 -10.59
CA PRO A 277 -14.65 10.68 -10.65
C PRO A 277 -14.55 11.89 -11.58
N GLN A 278 -15.66 12.28 -12.21
CA GLN A 278 -15.70 13.51 -13.00
C GLN A 278 -15.45 14.74 -12.12
N ASN A 279 -14.73 15.74 -12.65
CA ASN A 279 -14.32 16.95 -11.93
C ASN A 279 -13.54 16.67 -10.63
N TRP A 280 -12.85 15.53 -10.56
CA TRP A 280 -11.97 15.21 -9.46
C TRP A 280 -10.60 15.86 -9.64
N PHE A 281 -9.95 16.20 -8.53
CA PHE A 281 -8.61 16.75 -8.53
C PHE A 281 -7.76 15.94 -7.56
N ARG A 282 -6.51 15.63 -7.95
CA ARG A 282 -5.54 15.07 -7.00
C ARG A 282 -5.24 16.07 -5.88
N ALA A 283 -4.68 15.61 -4.77
CA ALA A 283 -4.30 16.47 -3.66
C ALA A 283 -3.38 17.63 -4.10
N ALA A 284 -3.49 18.79 -3.44
CA ALA A 284 -2.73 20.00 -3.78
C ALA A 284 -1.26 19.97 -3.36
N SER A 285 -0.87 18.96 -2.57
CA SER A 285 0.48 18.76 -2.05
C SER A 285 0.70 17.27 -1.83
N PRO A 286 1.96 16.79 -1.84
CA PRO A 286 2.23 15.38 -1.74
C PRO A 286 1.67 14.76 -0.45
N VAL A 287 0.92 13.67 -0.58
CA VAL A 287 0.44 12.87 0.54
C VAL A 287 1.60 12.02 1.05
N THR A 288 2.01 12.27 2.29
CA THR A 288 3.15 11.60 2.92
C THR A 288 2.69 10.44 3.81
N GLY A 289 3.61 9.53 4.12
CA GLY A 289 3.37 8.48 5.12
C GLY A 289 2.99 9.05 6.50
N ALA A 290 3.47 10.24 6.86
CA ALA A 290 3.12 10.90 8.12
C ALA A 290 1.66 11.40 8.13
N ILE A 291 1.18 11.98 7.03
CA ILE A 291 -0.21 12.40 6.88
C ILE A 291 -1.13 11.19 7.00
N ASN A 292 -0.83 10.12 6.26
CA ASN A 292 -1.65 8.91 6.31
C ASN A 292 -1.57 8.21 7.68
N GLY A 293 -0.38 8.16 8.27
CA GLY A 293 -0.13 7.58 9.59
C GLY A 293 -0.88 8.28 10.72
N ALA A 294 -1.13 9.60 10.62
CA ALA A 294 -1.94 10.32 11.60
C ALA A 294 -3.41 9.87 11.60
N THR A 295 -3.98 9.55 10.44
CA THR A 295 -5.33 8.97 10.33
C THR A 295 -5.33 7.51 10.81
N VAL A 296 -4.31 6.73 10.47
CA VAL A 296 -4.14 5.35 10.98
C VAL A 296 -4.14 5.32 12.51
N ALA A 297 -3.38 6.22 13.15
CA ALA A 297 -3.32 6.31 14.61
C ALA A 297 -4.69 6.60 15.25
N GLN A 298 -5.52 7.44 14.62
CA GLN A 298 -6.88 7.71 15.10
C GLN A 298 -7.77 6.47 15.00
N ILE A 299 -7.72 5.75 13.88
CA ILE A 299 -8.50 4.53 13.70
C ILE A 299 -8.05 3.47 14.72
N MET A 300 -6.75 3.21 14.82
CA MET A 300 -6.20 2.23 15.76
C MET A 300 -6.53 2.53 17.21
N ALA A 301 -6.50 3.80 17.63
CA ALA A 301 -6.87 4.19 18.99
C ALA A 301 -8.32 3.85 19.32
N ALA A 302 -9.21 3.85 18.32
CA ALA A 302 -10.62 3.53 18.49
C ALA A 302 -10.96 2.04 18.23
N VAL A 303 -10.05 1.27 17.62
CA VAL A 303 -10.21 -0.15 17.27
C VAL A 303 -9.14 -0.98 18.02
N PRO A 304 -9.37 -1.35 19.29
CA PRO A 304 -8.35 -1.97 20.14
C PRO A 304 -8.19 -3.48 19.88
N THR A 305 -7.80 -3.84 18.65
CA THR A 305 -7.41 -5.21 18.29
C THR A 305 -5.88 -5.28 18.24
N PRO A 306 -5.21 -6.07 19.10
CA PRO A 306 -3.77 -6.28 18.99
C PRO A 306 -3.45 -7.11 17.74
N PRO A 307 -2.25 -7.02 17.14
CA PRO A 307 -1.83 -7.94 16.09
C PRO A 307 -1.99 -9.40 16.52
N GLY A 308 -2.43 -10.27 15.62
CA GLY A 308 -2.74 -11.65 15.96
C GLY A 308 -3.51 -12.39 14.88
N ARG A 309 -3.95 -13.60 15.23
CA ARG A 309 -4.67 -14.52 14.33
C ARG A 309 -5.61 -15.44 15.08
N ASN A 310 -6.57 -16.03 14.40
CA ASN A 310 -7.33 -17.15 14.94
C ASN A 310 -6.45 -18.41 15.02
N ASN A 311 -6.55 -19.13 16.15
CA ASN A 311 -5.94 -20.45 16.30
C ASN A 311 -6.83 -21.54 15.68
N ASP A 312 -6.40 -22.80 15.75
CA ASP A 312 -7.14 -23.97 15.23
C ASP A 312 -8.55 -24.16 15.82
N GLN A 313 -8.88 -23.46 16.91
CA GLN A 313 -10.19 -23.46 17.56
C GLN A 313 -11.05 -22.24 17.19
N GLY A 314 -10.58 -21.38 16.28
CA GLY A 314 -11.25 -20.13 15.90
C GLY A 314 -11.17 -19.03 16.96
N VAL A 315 -10.26 -19.16 17.94
CA VAL A 315 -10.06 -18.16 19.00
C VAL A 315 -8.93 -17.23 18.60
N TYR A 316 -9.18 -15.92 18.65
CA TYR A 316 -8.17 -14.92 18.35
C TYR A 316 -7.08 -14.88 19.42
N VAL A 317 -5.84 -15.06 18.99
CA VAL A 317 -4.64 -15.04 19.82
C VAL A 317 -3.72 -13.94 19.32
N ALA A 318 -3.32 -13.05 20.23
CA ALA A 318 -2.37 -12.00 19.93
C ALA A 318 -0.99 -12.57 19.59
N ASP A 319 -0.35 -12.02 18.56
CA ASP A 319 1.04 -12.32 18.22
C ASP A 319 1.98 -11.78 19.31
N PRO A 320 3.13 -12.45 19.55
CA PRO A 320 4.13 -11.93 20.47
C PRO A 320 4.71 -10.61 19.95
N LEU A 321 5.07 -9.72 20.88
CA LEU A 321 5.79 -8.49 20.54
C LEU A 321 7.16 -8.81 19.92
N PRO A 322 7.62 -8.02 18.93
CA PRO A 322 8.93 -8.21 18.33
C PRO A 322 10.04 -7.82 19.34
N PRO A 323 11.30 -8.23 19.10
CA PRO A 323 12.42 -7.81 19.93
C PRO A 323 12.65 -6.30 19.86
N ALA A 324 13.22 -5.71 20.92
CA ALA A 324 13.69 -4.33 20.87
C ALA A 324 14.81 -4.18 19.81
N PRO A 325 14.86 -3.05 19.08
CA PRO A 325 14.04 -1.85 19.21
C PRO A 325 12.70 -1.87 18.44
N PHE A 326 12.34 -2.98 17.79
CA PHE A 326 11.17 -3.05 16.89
C PHE A 326 9.81 -3.03 17.59
N ASN A 327 9.79 -3.16 18.92
CA ASN A 327 8.60 -2.98 19.75
C ASN A 327 8.38 -1.52 20.20
N SER A 328 9.18 -0.57 19.72
CA SER A 328 9.13 0.85 20.13
C SER A 328 7.90 1.62 19.63
N SER A 329 7.30 1.17 18.52
CA SER A 329 6.09 1.75 17.94
C SER A 329 5.40 0.73 17.05
N PHE A 330 4.10 0.92 16.79
CA PHE A 330 3.36 0.02 15.91
C PHE A 330 3.93 0.00 14.48
N GLY A 331 4.29 1.16 13.92
CA GLY A 331 4.90 1.21 12.59
C GLY A 331 6.24 0.46 12.52
N CYS A 332 7.02 0.44 13.61
CA CYS A 332 8.24 -0.35 13.66
C CYS A 332 7.99 -1.85 13.79
N PHE A 333 6.93 -2.24 14.52
CA PHE A 333 6.48 -3.63 14.56
C PHE A 333 6.01 -4.09 13.18
N ALA A 334 5.19 -3.30 12.49
CA ALA A 334 4.74 -3.62 11.13
C ALA A 334 5.92 -3.76 10.15
N TYR A 335 6.96 -2.93 10.28
CA TYR A 335 8.19 -3.07 9.49
C TYR A 335 8.94 -4.38 9.80
N PHE A 336 9.09 -4.74 11.08
CA PHE A 336 9.70 -6.02 11.47
C PHE A 336 8.91 -7.21 10.92
N ASP A 337 7.59 -7.19 11.06
CA ASP A 337 6.70 -8.24 10.58
C ASP A 337 6.71 -8.35 9.05
N GLN A 338 6.81 -7.22 8.35
CA GLN A 338 7.00 -7.21 6.89
C GLN A 338 8.32 -7.91 6.48
N SER A 339 9.43 -7.63 7.18
CA SER A 339 10.72 -8.29 6.93
C SER A 339 10.70 -9.78 7.28
N ALA A 340 9.96 -10.16 8.33
CA ALA A 340 9.71 -11.55 8.72
C ALA A 340 8.86 -12.33 7.72
N ASN A 341 8.08 -11.64 6.89
CA ASN A 341 7.23 -12.23 5.85
C ASN A 341 7.80 -12.08 4.44
N THR A 342 8.98 -11.48 4.29
CA THR A 342 9.69 -11.37 3.00
C THR A 342 10.77 -12.45 2.95
N PRO A 343 10.91 -13.23 1.86
CA PRO A 343 11.85 -14.35 1.81
C PRO A 343 13.29 -13.95 2.13
N GLY A 344 13.84 -14.51 3.20
CA GLY A 344 15.20 -14.20 3.64
C GLY A 344 16.27 -14.64 2.65
N VAL A 345 15.99 -15.64 1.83
CA VAL A 345 16.91 -16.08 0.76
C VAL A 345 17.21 -14.98 -0.28
N LEU A 346 16.37 -13.94 -0.39
CA LEU A 346 16.61 -12.80 -1.27
C LEU A 346 17.92 -12.06 -0.94
N VAL A 347 18.37 -12.09 0.33
CA VAL A 347 19.61 -11.43 0.76
C VAL A 347 20.87 -12.09 0.18
N ASN A 348 20.76 -13.36 -0.21
CA ASN A 348 21.86 -14.17 -0.74
C ASN A 348 21.93 -14.14 -2.27
N THR A 349 21.01 -13.43 -2.93
CA THR A 349 21.06 -13.22 -4.38
C THR A 349 22.32 -12.46 -4.77
N THR A 350 22.69 -12.52 -6.05
CA THR A 350 23.89 -11.88 -6.61
C THR A 350 23.53 -10.94 -7.77
N GLY A 351 24.49 -10.15 -8.24
CA GLY A 351 24.34 -9.35 -9.46
C GLY A 351 23.20 -8.32 -9.40
N ILE A 352 22.48 -8.16 -10.50
CA ILE A 352 21.29 -7.32 -10.67
C ILE A 352 20.23 -7.67 -9.63
N PHE A 353 19.99 -8.97 -9.38
CA PHE A 353 18.98 -9.38 -8.41
C PHE A 353 19.31 -8.82 -7.01
N GLN A 354 20.56 -8.93 -6.58
CA GLN A 354 20.99 -8.38 -5.29
C GLN A 354 20.87 -6.85 -5.24
N LYS A 355 21.25 -6.15 -6.32
CA LYS A 355 21.15 -4.69 -6.41
C LYS A 355 19.69 -4.24 -6.26
N ASN A 356 18.77 -4.90 -6.95
CA ASN A 356 17.35 -4.62 -6.87
C ASN A 356 16.80 -4.88 -5.47
N VAL A 357 17.10 -6.04 -4.87
CA VAL A 357 16.67 -6.34 -3.49
C VAL A 357 17.16 -5.27 -2.52
N ARG A 358 18.44 -4.86 -2.60
CA ARG A 358 19.02 -3.82 -1.74
C ARG A 358 18.35 -2.46 -1.91
N LEU A 359 18.04 -2.05 -3.14
CA LEU A 359 17.32 -0.81 -3.39
C LEU A 359 15.93 -0.84 -2.72
N LEU A 360 15.16 -1.91 -2.95
CA LEU A 360 13.80 -2.05 -2.45
C LEU A 360 13.78 -2.12 -0.90
N THR A 361 14.67 -2.88 -0.27
CA THR A 361 14.77 -2.92 1.20
C THR A 361 15.29 -1.59 1.76
N GLY A 362 16.16 -0.89 1.05
CA GLY A 362 16.63 0.45 1.43
C GLY A 362 15.50 1.48 1.48
N ILE A 363 14.56 1.42 0.51
CA ILE A 363 13.35 2.26 0.50
C ILE A 363 12.44 1.90 1.68
N GLN A 364 12.28 0.60 1.98
CA GLN A 364 11.54 0.14 3.17
C GLN A 364 12.11 0.68 4.46
N SER A 365 13.42 0.54 4.66
CA SER A 365 14.10 1.06 5.84
C SER A 365 14.02 2.57 5.93
N GLN A 366 14.07 3.29 4.81
CA GLN A 366 13.98 4.75 4.81
C GLN A 366 12.61 5.22 5.32
N LEU A 367 11.51 4.65 4.81
CA LEU A 367 10.18 4.99 5.31
C LEU A 367 10.02 4.59 6.78
N ALA A 368 10.48 3.38 7.15
CA ALA A 368 10.40 2.87 8.51
C ALA A 368 11.11 3.79 9.52
N SER A 369 12.25 4.40 9.13
CA SER A 369 13.05 5.30 9.97
C SER A 369 12.32 6.58 10.43
N ALA A 370 11.18 6.90 9.81
CA ALA A 370 10.29 7.96 10.28
C ALA A 370 9.58 7.61 11.59
N ASN A 371 9.48 6.32 11.93
CA ASN A 371 8.85 5.86 13.15
C ASN A 371 9.81 5.99 14.36
N PRO A 372 9.31 6.42 15.53
CA PRO A 372 10.11 6.51 16.75
C PRO A 372 10.82 5.19 17.05
N GLY A 373 12.14 5.25 17.29
CA GLY A 373 12.95 4.08 17.65
C GLY A 373 13.29 3.12 16.49
N CYS A 374 12.84 3.40 15.26
CA CYS A 374 12.94 2.47 14.13
C CYS A 374 14.08 2.78 13.16
N THR A 375 15.27 3.10 13.67
CA THR A 375 16.39 3.53 12.82
C THR A 375 17.25 2.37 12.30
N GLN A 376 17.05 1.16 12.82
CA GLN A 376 17.80 -0.01 12.40
C GLN A 376 17.19 -0.62 11.14
N GLU A 377 18.00 -0.72 10.08
CA GLU A 377 17.66 -1.49 8.89
C GLU A 377 17.58 -3.00 9.23
N ILE A 378 16.59 -3.67 8.66
CA ILE A 378 16.43 -5.12 8.76
C ILE A 378 16.34 -5.68 7.35
N LEU A 379 17.20 -6.64 7.05
CA LEU A 379 17.10 -7.39 5.81
C LEU A 379 15.97 -8.44 5.94
N PRO A 380 15.32 -8.85 4.84
CA PRO A 380 14.37 -9.95 4.84
C PRO A 380 14.90 -11.20 5.55
N PHE A 381 14.05 -11.86 6.34
CA PHE A 381 14.40 -13.10 7.06
C PHE A 381 13.27 -14.12 7.12
N GLY A 382 12.23 -13.94 6.30
CA GLY A 382 11.07 -14.81 6.24
C GLY A 382 11.25 -16.08 5.43
N PRO A 383 10.26 -16.98 5.47
CA PRO A 383 10.25 -18.22 4.70
C PRO A 383 10.08 -17.97 3.18
N ALA A 384 10.69 -18.85 2.38
CA ALA A 384 10.45 -18.96 0.94
C ALA A 384 9.18 -19.81 0.66
N GLY A 385 8.59 -19.66 -0.52
CA GLY A 385 7.53 -20.55 -1.01
C GLY A 385 6.17 -20.48 -0.30
N VAL A 386 5.76 -19.30 0.16
CA VAL A 386 4.48 -19.07 0.88
C VAL A 386 3.43 -18.44 -0.01
#